data_AF-A0A3S0ZYV5-F1
#
_entry.id   AF-A0A3S0ZYV5-F1
#
_cell.length_a   1.000
_cell.length_b   1.000
_cell.length_c   1.000
_cell.angle_alpha   90.00
_cell.angle_beta   90.00
_cell.angle_gamma   90.00
#
_symmetry.space_group_name_H-M   'P 1'
#
loop_
_entity.id
_entity.type
_entity.pdbx_description
1 polymer ?
#
loop_
_entity_poly.entity_id
_entity_poly.type
_entity_poly.pdbx_seq_one_letter_code
_entity_poly.pdbx_strand_id
1 'polypeptide(L)'
;MQVVDSDTRLVRLLNELRAGKNASKENVEALTTFWQELKSAVESLQALLEKFNQTVLQRLSNNYISSHNADLKVPVCQQYALDIEGFLKDLDSQLGEANLLLKSFGNGLHQDLMQRSDFSERLMVACDVKAFPILGFVYAVCGKVLGICETARLWLARDEQFMHEIDTFIRETRPVARRREQVLNNEKQKQRRVEKNVRIAHSILHSNREKLRLIETELQDLENKLDTSREQQKVRETEIQQKESMVDFLKLTLQQTKRNYSLQTKRSKLLRQVKELENYLKLMEAELELVQDKILAKSHEKILLTEKISTSEKSYGMLKSDLDSFSDNLEKLEAEVSGLSGQLLQLEIVHTIKTSPEALDNLVDRPSTVKLSKSLKEKIRERKKKAAAASKDNG
;
A
#
# COMPACT_ATOMS: atom_id res chain seq x y z
N MET A 1 49.36 34.14 57.58
CA MET A 1 48.68 33.78 56.31
C MET A 1 49.21 32.43 55.87
N GLN A 2 48.35 31.49 55.45
CA GLN A 2 48.77 30.16 54.98
C GLN A 2 49.39 30.24 53.57
N VAL A 3 50.53 29.56 53.40
CA VAL A 3 51.20 29.34 52.09
C VAL A 3 50.31 28.43 51.26
N VAL A 4 50.10 28.76 49.98
CA VAL A 4 49.34 27.87 49.09
C VAL A 4 50.25 26.80 48.53
N ASP A 5 49.93 25.52 48.78
CA ASP A 5 50.68 24.36 48.30
C ASP A 5 50.27 24.04 46.85
N SER A 6 51.09 24.46 45.88
CA SER A 6 50.96 24.09 44.46
C SER A 6 52.31 24.24 43.76
N ASP A 7 52.68 23.27 42.92
CA ASP A 7 53.93 23.26 42.16
C ASP A 7 53.94 24.17 40.93
N THR A 8 52.84 24.86 40.65
CA THR A 8 52.76 25.74 39.49
C THR A 8 53.54 27.05 39.73
N ARG A 9 54.31 27.46 38.70
CA ARG A 9 55.17 28.67 38.74
C ARG A 9 54.40 29.94 39.14
N LEU A 10 53.14 30.03 38.73
CA LEU A 10 52.24 31.14 39.08
C LEU A 10 51.93 31.21 40.58
N VAL A 11 51.80 30.06 41.25
CA VAL A 11 51.44 29.99 42.67
C VAL A 11 52.64 30.32 43.56
N ARG A 12 53.85 29.93 43.14
CA ARG A 12 55.10 30.40 43.78
C ARG A 12 55.22 31.92 43.71
N LEU A 13 54.99 32.50 42.52
CA LEU A 13 54.96 33.95 42.29
C LEU A 13 53.93 34.69 43.18
N LEU A 14 52.73 34.14 43.34
CA LEU A 14 51.68 34.70 44.20
C LEU A 14 52.02 34.62 45.70
N ASN A 15 52.63 33.51 46.14
CA ASN A 15 53.11 33.36 47.51
C ASN A 15 54.26 34.34 47.84
N GLU A 16 55.16 34.59 46.87
CA GLU A 16 56.24 35.59 46.98
C GLU A 16 55.71 37.03 47.10
N LEU A 17 54.67 37.37 46.31
CA LEU A 17 54.02 38.68 46.36
C LEU A 17 53.29 38.94 47.68
N ARG A 18 52.78 37.89 48.36
CA ARG A 18 52.14 37.99 49.68
C ARG A 18 53.09 38.20 50.84
N ALA A 19 54.35 37.78 50.71
CA ALA A 19 55.30 37.84 51.82
C ALA A 19 55.78 39.28 52.14
N GLY A 20 55.64 40.22 51.20
CA GLY A 20 56.03 41.65 51.33
C GLY A 20 57.56 41.84 51.37
N LYS A 21 58.19 42.88 50.82
CA LYS A 21 57.80 44.19 50.28
C LYS A 21 58.70 44.42 49.05
N ASN A 22 58.17 45.02 47.99
CA ASN A 22 58.74 45.13 46.63
C ASN A 22 58.46 43.92 45.75
N ALA A 23 57.18 43.73 45.42
CA ALA A 23 56.82 43.05 44.18
C ALA A 23 57.65 43.67 43.05
N SER A 24 58.49 42.89 42.37
CA SER A 24 59.18 43.39 41.19
C SER A 24 58.13 43.85 40.19
N LYS A 25 58.36 44.99 39.53
CA LYS A 25 57.46 45.50 38.49
C LYS A 25 57.17 44.43 37.42
N GLU A 26 58.17 43.60 37.13
CA GLU A 26 58.10 42.44 36.25
C GLU A 26 57.08 41.38 36.71
N ASN A 27 56.96 41.11 38.02
CA ASN A 27 56.01 40.12 38.53
C ASN A 27 54.55 40.62 38.46
N VAL A 28 54.34 41.92 38.69
CA VAL A 28 53.02 42.58 38.55
C VAL A 28 52.62 42.64 37.07
N GLU A 29 53.58 42.95 36.19
CA GLU A 29 53.39 42.97 34.75
C GLU A 29 53.08 41.56 34.21
N ALA A 30 53.80 40.52 34.66
CA ALA A 30 53.53 39.13 34.30
C ALA A 30 52.12 38.66 34.72
N LEU A 31 51.67 39.00 35.94
CA LEU A 31 50.30 38.68 36.37
C LEU A 31 49.26 39.44 35.56
N THR A 32 49.50 40.73 35.28
CA THR A 32 48.59 41.55 34.47
C THR A 32 48.44 40.96 33.06
N THR A 33 49.54 40.57 32.43
CA THR A 33 49.56 39.90 31.12
C THR A 33 48.82 38.56 31.18
N PHE A 34 49.06 37.74 32.20
CA PHE A 34 48.35 36.47 32.40
C PHE A 34 46.83 36.65 32.45
N TRP A 35 46.33 37.64 33.21
CA TRP A 35 44.89 37.90 33.31
C TRP A 35 44.30 38.45 32.01
N GLN A 36 45.04 39.29 31.27
CA GLN A 36 44.62 39.77 29.96
C GLN A 36 44.55 38.63 28.93
N GLU A 37 45.55 37.74 28.90
CA GLU A 37 45.56 36.56 28.04
C GLU A 37 44.42 35.60 28.40
N LEU A 38 44.17 35.38 29.69
CA LEU A 38 43.05 34.57 30.16
C LEU A 38 41.71 35.15 29.70
N LYS A 39 41.52 36.48 29.83
CA LYS A 39 40.31 37.16 29.35
C LYS A 39 40.11 36.94 27.84
N SER A 40 41.16 37.19 27.06
CA SER A 40 41.14 37.00 25.61
C SER A 40 40.83 35.55 25.23
N ALA A 41 41.35 34.57 25.98
CA ALA A 41 41.09 33.15 25.74
C ALA A 41 39.63 32.78 26.04
N VAL A 42 39.05 33.28 27.13
CA VAL A 42 37.64 33.06 27.49
C VAL A 42 36.70 33.68 26.45
N GLU A 43 36.96 34.92 26.02
CA GLU A 43 36.19 35.59 24.96
C GLU A 43 36.27 34.82 23.63
N SER A 44 37.46 34.31 23.28
CA SER A 44 37.66 33.50 22.08
C SER A 44 36.92 32.16 22.15
N LEU A 45 36.91 31.50 23.32
CA LEU A 45 36.18 30.24 23.53
C LEU A 45 34.66 30.46 23.46
N GLN A 46 34.16 31.56 24.01
CA GLN A 46 32.75 31.92 23.91
C GLN A 46 32.34 32.17 22.45
N ALA A 47 33.11 32.97 21.70
CA ALA A 47 32.85 33.20 20.28
C ALA A 47 32.90 31.91 19.45
N LEU A 48 33.79 30.97 19.81
CA LEU A 48 33.87 29.65 19.16
C LEU A 48 32.61 28.82 19.40
N LEU A 49 32.10 28.77 20.63
CA LEU A 49 30.87 28.04 20.98
C LEU A 49 29.64 28.66 20.32
N GLU A 50 29.54 29.99 20.27
CA GLU A 50 28.47 30.69 19.56
C GLU A 50 28.49 30.38 18.06
N LYS A 51 29.67 30.42 17.45
CA LYS A 51 29.85 30.04 16.04
C LYS A 51 29.51 28.58 15.79
N PHE A 52 29.89 27.67 16.68
CA PHE A 52 29.52 26.26 16.60
C PHE A 52 28.00 26.07 16.67
N ASN A 53 27.33 26.73 17.63
CA ASN A 53 25.89 26.66 17.77
C ASN A 53 25.16 27.13 16.49
N GLN A 54 25.53 28.30 15.96
CA GLN A 54 24.91 28.86 14.75
C GLN A 54 25.23 28.05 13.48
N THR A 55 26.47 27.56 13.35
CA THR A 55 26.94 26.94 12.09
C THR A 55 26.69 25.45 12.04
N VAL A 56 26.76 24.76 13.17
CA VAL A 56 26.70 23.30 13.24
C VAL A 56 25.36 22.86 13.82
N LEU A 57 25.02 23.29 15.04
CA LEU A 57 23.81 22.79 15.71
C LEU A 57 22.53 23.26 15.03
N GLN A 58 22.40 24.56 14.73
CA GLN A 58 21.22 25.07 14.03
C GLN A 58 21.09 24.50 12.62
N ARG A 59 22.21 24.35 11.88
CA ARG A 59 22.18 23.74 10.54
C ARG A 59 21.83 22.26 10.60
N LEU A 60 22.35 21.52 11.58
CA LEU A 60 21.97 20.11 11.80
C LEU A 60 20.50 20.00 12.15
N SER A 61 20.01 20.80 13.10
CA SER A 61 18.59 20.82 13.47
C SER A 61 17.66 21.17 12.30
N ASN A 62 18.10 22.03 11.37
CA ASN A 62 17.30 22.41 10.20
C ASN A 62 17.40 21.42 9.04
N ASN A 63 18.59 20.86 8.77
CA ASN A 63 18.82 19.89 7.69
C ASN A 63 18.39 18.47 8.08
N TYR A 64 18.23 18.22 9.37
CA TYR A 64 17.67 17.01 9.89
C TYR A 64 16.15 17.01 9.72
N ILE A 65 15.75 16.71 8.49
CA ILE A 65 14.40 16.29 8.13
C ILE A 65 13.30 17.26 8.59
N SER A 66 13.54 18.57 8.47
CA SER A 66 12.46 19.55 8.57
C SER A 66 11.65 19.53 7.27
N SER A 67 10.54 18.77 7.27
CA SER A 67 9.30 18.96 6.48
C SER A 67 8.69 17.69 5.84
N HIS A 68 9.42 16.57 5.69
CA HIS A 68 8.95 15.42 4.90
C HIS A 68 8.74 14.11 5.69
N ASN A 69 8.90 14.14 7.02
CA ASN A 69 8.99 12.92 7.83
C ASN A 69 7.67 12.29 8.28
N ALA A 70 6.53 12.97 8.13
CA ALA A 70 5.26 12.45 8.64
C ALA A 70 4.82 11.12 7.98
N ASP A 71 5.34 10.79 6.79
CA ASP A 71 4.92 9.64 5.99
C ASP A 71 6.03 8.64 5.60
N LEU A 72 7.25 8.79 6.13
CA LEU A 72 8.38 7.91 5.83
C LEU A 72 8.32 6.62 6.67
N LYS A 73 7.60 5.60 6.17
CA LYS A 73 7.49 4.26 6.78
C LYS A 73 8.65 3.33 6.40
N VAL A 74 9.87 3.87 6.26
CA VAL A 74 11.05 3.08 5.92
C VAL A 74 11.90 2.85 7.18
N PRO A 75 12.20 1.61 7.58
CA PRO A 75 12.90 1.31 8.84
C PRO A 75 14.24 2.03 9.00
N VAL A 76 15.04 2.11 7.93
CA VAL A 76 16.36 2.77 7.96
C VAL A 76 16.23 4.27 8.25
N CYS A 77 15.23 4.93 7.65
CA CYS A 77 14.95 6.35 7.89
C CYS A 77 14.42 6.59 9.31
N GLN A 78 13.59 5.69 9.84
CA GLN A 78 13.09 5.78 11.21
C GLN A 78 14.21 5.65 12.25
N GLN A 79 15.13 4.70 12.05
CA GLN A 79 16.27 4.53 12.95
C GLN A 79 17.19 5.75 12.92
N TYR A 80 17.53 6.22 11.73
CA TYR A 80 18.33 7.44 11.57
C TYR A 80 17.68 8.65 12.23
N ALA A 81 16.35 8.71 12.20
CA ALA A 81 15.62 9.78 12.86
C ALA A 81 15.76 9.75 14.40
N LEU A 82 15.64 8.57 14.99
CA LEU A 82 15.86 8.41 16.43
C LEU A 82 17.31 8.72 16.83
N ASP A 83 18.26 8.25 16.02
CA ASP A 83 19.69 8.42 16.30
C ASP A 83 20.04 9.90 16.49
N ILE A 84 19.60 10.75 15.56
CA ILE A 84 19.98 12.18 15.58
C ILE A 84 19.14 13.06 16.48
N GLU A 85 17.90 12.70 16.80
CA GLU A 85 17.24 13.31 17.96
C GLU A 85 18.08 13.09 19.23
N GLY A 86 18.64 11.88 19.39
CA GLY A 86 19.60 11.57 20.45
C GLY A 86 20.85 12.43 20.39
N PHE A 87 21.49 12.53 19.21
CA PHE A 87 22.70 13.34 19.03
C PHE A 87 22.48 14.83 19.27
N LEU A 88 21.37 15.41 18.77
CA LEU A 88 21.04 16.81 18.99
C LEU A 88 20.83 17.13 20.47
N LYS A 89 20.17 16.23 21.19
CA LYS A 89 19.96 16.37 22.64
C LYS A 89 21.26 16.29 23.43
N ASP A 90 22.16 15.38 23.08
CA ASP A 90 23.49 15.28 23.71
C ASP A 90 24.34 16.53 23.43
N LEU A 91 24.40 16.98 22.18
CA LEU A 91 25.11 18.21 21.79
C LEU A 91 24.57 19.46 22.51
N ASP A 92 23.26 19.60 22.61
CA ASP A 92 22.62 20.73 23.32
C ASP A 92 22.93 20.69 24.82
N SER A 93 22.93 19.50 25.44
CA SER A 93 23.34 19.33 26.85
C SER A 93 24.80 19.72 27.07
N GLN A 94 25.72 19.26 26.22
CA GLN A 94 27.14 19.57 26.33
C GLN A 94 27.43 21.05 26.10
N LEU A 95 26.73 21.68 25.14
CA LEU A 95 26.78 23.13 24.93
C LEU A 95 26.22 23.90 26.11
N GLY A 96 25.12 23.44 26.71
CA GLY A 96 24.55 24.00 27.92
C GLY A 96 25.55 23.97 29.09
N GLU A 97 26.20 22.84 29.32
CA GLU A 97 27.24 22.69 30.35
C GLU A 97 28.45 23.60 30.11
N ALA A 98 28.95 23.68 28.87
CA ALA A 98 30.07 24.56 28.52
C ALA A 98 29.70 26.05 28.72
N ASN A 99 28.48 26.45 28.34
CA ASN A 99 27.98 27.80 28.54
C ASN A 99 27.74 28.12 30.02
N LEU A 100 27.31 27.15 30.83
CA LEU A 100 27.17 27.32 32.29
C LEU A 100 28.53 27.55 32.95
N LEU A 101 29.58 26.85 32.51
CA LEU A 101 30.96 27.10 32.95
C LEU A 101 31.43 28.50 32.55
N LEU A 102 31.20 28.93 31.31
CA LEU A 102 31.52 30.30 30.87
C LEU A 102 30.76 31.38 31.65
N LYS A 103 29.47 31.17 31.91
CA LYS A 103 28.64 32.09 32.69
C LYS A 103 29.04 32.14 34.18
N SER A 104 29.45 31.02 34.77
CA SER A 104 29.90 31.01 36.16
C SER A 104 31.21 31.78 36.34
N PHE A 105 32.08 31.79 35.33
CA PHE A 105 33.25 32.67 35.27
C PHE A 105 32.87 34.14 35.08
N GLY A 106 31.79 34.46 34.36
CA GLY A 106 31.32 35.83 34.13
C GLY A 106 30.65 36.52 35.32
N ASN A 107 30.33 35.81 36.41
CA ASN A 107 29.56 36.36 37.53
C ASN A 107 30.46 37.04 38.60
N GLY A 108 30.22 38.34 38.82
CA GLY A 108 30.57 39.13 40.03
C GLY A 108 32.05 39.19 40.39
N LEU A 109 32.55 38.17 41.09
CA LEU A 109 33.88 38.19 41.72
C LEU A 109 35.03 38.23 40.70
N HIS A 110 34.84 37.64 39.51
CA HIS A 110 35.85 37.57 38.46
C HIS A 110 35.79 38.74 37.48
N GLN A 111 34.61 39.35 37.28
CA GLN A 111 34.48 40.60 36.51
C GLN A 111 35.10 41.79 37.25
N ASP A 112 34.92 41.86 38.58
CA ASP A 112 35.50 42.91 39.41
C ASP A 112 37.05 42.85 39.47
N LEU A 113 37.63 41.65 39.30
CA LEU A 113 39.07 41.44 39.11
C LEU A 113 39.59 41.96 37.76
N MET A 114 38.73 42.00 36.73
CA MET A 114 39.07 42.36 35.35
C MET A 114 38.84 43.84 35.03
N GLN A 115 38.12 44.57 35.89
CA GLN A 115 38.01 46.02 35.82
C GLN A 115 39.14 46.64 36.64
N ARG A 116 39.97 47.51 36.02
CA ARG A 116 41.03 48.25 36.73
C ARG A 116 40.41 49.11 37.84
N SER A 117 40.44 48.60 39.05
CA SER A 117 39.98 49.29 40.26
C SER A 117 41.00 49.08 41.38
N ASP A 118 41.05 49.99 42.35
CA ASP A 118 41.89 49.82 43.55
C ASP A 118 41.57 48.50 44.30
N PHE A 119 40.37 47.95 44.08
CA PHE A 119 39.94 46.65 44.58
C PHE A 119 40.60 45.48 43.81
N SER A 120 40.67 45.53 42.47
CA SER A 120 41.34 44.50 41.67
C SER A 120 42.84 44.42 41.96
N GLU A 121 43.51 45.57 42.16
CA GLU A 121 44.94 45.61 42.51
C GLU A 121 45.24 45.03 43.89
N ARG A 122 44.37 45.29 44.89
CA ARG A 122 44.53 44.73 46.25
C ARG A 122 44.16 43.25 46.32
N LEU A 123 43.16 42.79 45.56
CA LEU A 123 42.73 41.40 45.54
C LEU A 123 43.71 40.50 44.76
N MET A 124 44.35 41.01 43.71
CA MET A 124 45.49 40.36 43.02
C MET A 124 46.67 40.09 43.97
N VAL A 125 46.90 40.96 44.95
CA VAL A 125 47.95 40.78 45.96
C VAL A 125 47.51 39.80 47.07
N ALA A 126 46.21 39.62 47.29
CA ALA A 126 45.67 38.80 48.38
C ALA A 126 45.19 37.38 47.98
N CYS A 127 45.13 37.02 46.68
CA CYS A 127 44.33 35.91 46.10
C CYS A 127 43.73 34.88 47.10
N ASP A 128 42.48 35.07 47.49
CA ASP A 128 41.75 34.07 48.28
C ASP A 128 41.86 32.67 47.65
N VAL A 129 41.93 31.62 48.48
CA VAL A 129 42.09 30.20 48.08
C VAL A 129 40.98 29.77 47.10
N LYS A 130 39.87 30.50 47.09
CA LYS A 130 38.74 30.35 46.16
C LYS A 130 39.01 30.79 44.71
N ALA A 131 40.10 31.49 44.41
CA ALA A 131 40.46 31.95 43.05
C ALA A 131 41.28 30.92 42.25
N PHE A 132 41.75 29.85 42.89
CA PHE A 132 42.52 28.77 42.26
C PHE A 132 41.80 27.90 41.21
N PRO A 133 40.46 27.70 41.26
CA PRO A 133 39.73 26.96 40.21
C PRO A 133 39.87 27.58 38.81
N ILE A 134 40.21 28.87 38.73
CA ILE A 134 40.38 29.61 37.48
C ILE A 134 41.56 29.07 36.65
N LEU A 135 42.60 28.52 37.29
CA LEU A 135 43.78 28.00 36.59
C LEU A 135 43.48 26.74 35.78
N GLY A 136 42.49 25.96 36.20
CA GLY A 136 41.97 24.81 35.45
C GLY A 136 40.81 25.15 34.52
N PHE A 137 40.32 26.39 34.53
CA PHE A 137 39.09 26.78 33.84
C PHE A 137 39.20 26.66 32.32
N VAL A 138 40.25 27.24 31.73
CA VAL A 138 40.50 27.15 30.28
C VAL A 138 40.66 25.68 29.87
N TYR A 139 41.39 24.89 30.65
CA TYR A 139 41.56 23.45 30.39
C TYR A 139 40.22 22.70 30.43
N ALA A 140 39.36 22.98 31.43
CA ALA A 140 38.05 22.37 31.57
C ALA A 140 37.09 22.75 30.41
N VAL A 141 37.03 24.02 30.03
CA VAL A 141 36.21 24.50 28.90
C VAL A 141 36.74 23.92 27.58
N CYS A 142 38.06 23.93 27.36
CA CYS A 142 38.67 23.28 26.19
C CYS A 142 38.36 21.78 26.13
N GLY A 143 38.39 21.07 27.26
CA GLY A 143 38.00 19.66 27.32
C GLY A 143 36.54 19.42 26.91
N LYS A 144 35.63 20.30 27.32
CA LYS A 144 34.21 20.25 26.90
C LYS A 144 34.03 20.58 25.42
N VAL A 145 34.73 21.59 24.90
CA VAL A 145 34.73 21.94 23.47
C VAL A 145 35.26 20.77 22.62
N LEU A 146 36.34 20.12 23.05
CA LEU A 146 36.88 18.95 22.38
C LEU A 146 35.89 17.78 22.38
N GLY A 147 35.18 17.56 23.49
CA GLY A 147 34.09 16.56 23.56
C GLY A 147 32.97 16.84 22.56
N ILE A 148 32.52 18.10 22.46
CA ILE A 148 31.51 18.53 21.48
C ILE A 148 31.99 18.26 20.05
N CYS A 149 33.25 18.56 19.74
CA CYS A 149 33.85 18.27 18.43
C CYS A 149 33.93 16.77 18.14
N GLU A 150 34.23 15.95 19.15
CA GLU A 150 34.26 14.49 19.02
C GLU A 150 32.86 13.92 18.74
N THR A 151 31.84 14.36 19.48
CA THR A 151 30.44 13.98 19.23
C THR A 151 29.99 14.41 17.83
N ALA A 152 30.35 15.61 17.38
CA ALA A 152 30.05 16.07 16.02
C ALA A 152 30.76 15.21 14.94
N ARG A 153 31.98 14.74 15.21
CA ARG A 153 32.71 13.83 14.30
C ARG A 153 32.05 12.45 14.23
N LEU A 154 31.59 11.92 15.37
CA LEU A 154 30.83 10.67 15.42
C LEU A 154 29.53 10.77 14.61
N TRP A 155 28.86 11.93 14.68
CA TRP A 155 27.67 12.19 13.87
C TRP A 155 27.96 12.16 12.35
N LEU A 156 29.05 12.77 11.90
CA LEU A 156 29.44 12.71 10.48
C LEU A 156 29.67 11.27 10.00
N ALA A 157 30.33 10.44 10.81
CA ALA A 157 30.52 9.02 10.49
C ALA A 157 29.19 8.26 10.42
N ARG A 158 28.25 8.57 11.32
CA ARG A 158 26.90 7.98 11.28
C ARG A 158 26.10 8.42 10.05
N ASP A 159 26.22 9.69 9.64
CA ASP A 159 25.58 10.23 8.44
C ASP A 159 26.10 9.54 7.17
N GLU A 160 27.42 9.31 7.08
CA GLU A 160 28.03 8.53 6.00
C GLU A 160 27.53 7.08 6.00
N GLN A 161 27.47 6.43 7.17
CA GLN A 161 26.93 5.08 7.31
C GLN A 161 25.47 5.00 6.84
N PHE A 162 24.64 5.98 7.19
CA PHE A 162 23.24 6.04 6.76
C PHE A 162 23.10 6.09 5.23
N MET A 163 23.99 6.82 4.55
CA MET A 163 24.01 6.86 3.09
C MET A 163 24.30 5.48 2.48
N HIS A 164 25.22 4.72 3.07
CA HIS A 164 25.49 3.34 2.66
C HIS A 164 24.32 2.39 2.95
N GLU A 165 23.62 2.57 4.07
CA GLU A 165 22.43 1.79 4.42
C GLU A 165 21.29 2.05 3.42
N ILE A 166 21.04 3.31 3.04
CA ILE A 166 20.08 3.68 1.98
C ILE A 166 20.47 3.03 0.65
N ASP A 167 21.73 3.17 0.23
CA ASP A 167 22.19 2.63 -1.05
C ASP A 167 22.03 1.10 -1.12
N THR A 168 22.33 0.41 -0.01
CA THR A 168 22.17 -1.03 0.11
C THR A 168 20.69 -1.40 0.06
N PHE A 169 19.84 -0.70 0.81
CA PHE A 169 18.40 -0.95 0.82
C PHE A 169 17.79 -0.73 -0.57
N ILE A 170 18.09 0.38 -1.25
CA ILE A 170 17.63 0.63 -2.63
C ILE A 170 18.10 -0.50 -3.57
N ARG A 171 19.35 -0.94 -3.45
CA ARG A 171 19.91 -2.00 -4.28
C ARG A 171 19.19 -3.34 -4.08
N GLU A 172 18.79 -3.67 -2.85
CA GLU A 172 18.09 -4.90 -2.51
C GLU A 172 16.58 -4.86 -2.80
N THR A 173 15.92 -3.74 -2.53
CA THR A 173 14.48 -3.58 -2.74
C THR A 173 14.12 -3.43 -4.22
N ARG A 174 14.96 -2.80 -5.05
CA ARG A 174 14.73 -2.67 -6.51
C ARG A 174 14.45 -4.00 -7.23
N PRO A 175 15.28 -5.06 -7.10
CA PRO A 175 14.99 -6.34 -7.74
C PRO A 175 13.76 -7.03 -7.16
N VAL A 176 13.48 -6.88 -5.87
CA VAL A 176 12.27 -7.43 -5.22
C VAL A 176 11.02 -6.77 -5.79
N ALA A 177 10.97 -5.43 -5.84
CA ALA A 177 9.88 -4.68 -6.43
C ALA A 177 9.62 -5.07 -7.89
N ARG A 178 10.69 -5.19 -8.71
CA ARG A 178 10.58 -5.64 -10.10
C ARG A 178 10.03 -7.05 -10.24
N ARG A 179 10.47 -7.99 -9.40
CA ARG A 179 9.95 -9.36 -9.42
C ARG A 179 8.47 -9.37 -9.04
N ARG A 180 8.07 -8.63 -8.00
CA ARG A 180 6.67 -8.51 -7.58
C ARG A 180 5.79 -7.87 -8.66
N GLU A 181 6.27 -6.83 -9.33
CA GLU A 181 5.57 -6.21 -10.46
C GLU A 181 5.38 -7.19 -11.64
N GLN A 182 6.38 -8.04 -11.93
CA GLN A 182 6.23 -9.09 -12.93
C GLN A 182 5.18 -10.14 -12.53
N VAL A 183 5.18 -10.56 -11.25
CA VAL A 183 4.15 -11.46 -10.72
C VAL A 183 2.77 -10.82 -10.86
N LEU A 184 2.62 -9.54 -10.49
CA LEU A 184 1.37 -8.80 -10.62
C LEU A 184 0.87 -8.77 -12.06
N ASN A 185 1.74 -8.50 -13.03
CA ASN A 185 1.38 -8.50 -14.45
C ASN A 185 0.93 -9.89 -14.94
N ASN A 186 1.58 -10.95 -14.47
CA ASN A 186 1.20 -12.33 -14.80
C ASN A 186 -0.16 -12.70 -14.18
N GLU A 187 -0.41 -12.33 -12.93
CA GLU A 187 -1.69 -12.57 -12.27
C GLU A 187 -2.83 -11.76 -12.92
N LYS A 188 -2.61 -10.50 -13.32
CA LYS A 188 -3.57 -9.71 -14.11
C LYS A 188 -3.94 -10.41 -15.42
N GLN A 189 -2.97 -11.03 -16.10
CA GLN A 189 -3.26 -11.80 -17.31
C GLN A 189 -4.06 -13.07 -17.03
N LYS A 190 -3.80 -13.76 -15.91
CA LYS A 190 -4.58 -14.93 -15.50
C LYS A 190 -6.01 -14.54 -15.13
N GLN A 191 -6.21 -13.46 -14.37
CA GLN A 191 -7.53 -12.94 -14.00
C GLN A 191 -8.38 -12.69 -15.25
N ARG A 192 -7.84 -12.03 -16.28
CA ARG A 192 -8.55 -11.81 -17.56
C ARG A 192 -9.00 -13.11 -18.24
N ARG A 193 -8.22 -14.18 -18.13
CA ARG A 193 -8.59 -15.50 -18.70
C ARG A 193 -9.71 -16.14 -17.89
N VAL A 194 -9.60 -16.13 -16.55
CA VAL A 194 -10.63 -16.67 -15.66
C VAL A 194 -11.94 -15.89 -15.81
N GLU A 195 -11.88 -14.56 -15.86
CA GLU A 195 -13.04 -13.70 -16.07
C GLU A 195 -13.74 -14.00 -17.40
N LYS A 196 -12.99 -14.21 -18.49
CA LYS A 196 -13.55 -14.65 -19.78
C LYS A 196 -14.27 -16.00 -19.64
N ASN A 197 -13.68 -16.95 -18.92
CA ASN A 197 -14.28 -18.26 -18.69
C ASN A 197 -15.57 -18.17 -17.86
N VAL A 198 -15.59 -17.33 -16.82
CA VAL A 198 -16.80 -17.05 -16.01
C VAL A 198 -17.91 -16.47 -16.88
N ARG A 199 -17.61 -15.50 -17.75
CA ARG A 199 -18.59 -14.93 -18.69
C ARG A 199 -19.16 -15.96 -19.66
N ILE A 200 -18.31 -16.84 -20.20
CA ILE A 200 -18.76 -17.93 -21.08
C ILE A 200 -19.65 -18.91 -20.31
N ALA A 201 -19.23 -19.35 -19.13
CA ALA A 201 -20.01 -20.25 -18.29
C ALA A 201 -21.37 -19.66 -17.90
N HIS A 202 -21.40 -18.35 -17.58
CA HIS A 202 -22.64 -17.63 -17.30
C HIS A 202 -23.60 -17.61 -18.50
N SER A 203 -23.08 -17.32 -19.70
CA SER A 203 -23.86 -17.31 -20.93
C SER A 203 -24.44 -18.68 -21.26
N ILE A 204 -23.66 -19.75 -21.10
CA ILE A 204 -24.12 -21.14 -21.31
C ILE A 204 -25.22 -21.49 -20.30
N LEU A 205 -25.01 -21.16 -19.02
CA LEU A 205 -26.01 -21.40 -17.97
C LEU A 205 -27.33 -20.66 -18.27
N HIS A 206 -27.25 -19.39 -18.65
CA HIS A 206 -28.42 -18.60 -19.02
C HIS A 206 -29.16 -19.21 -20.22
N SER A 207 -28.43 -19.57 -21.28
CA SER A 207 -29.03 -20.19 -22.47
C SER A 207 -29.70 -21.53 -22.14
N ASN A 208 -29.11 -22.36 -21.29
CA ASN A 208 -29.72 -23.62 -20.87
C ASN A 208 -31.01 -23.38 -20.06
N ARG A 209 -31.03 -22.40 -19.15
CA ARG A 209 -32.24 -22.03 -18.39
C ARG A 209 -33.35 -21.50 -19.30
N GLU A 210 -33.02 -20.73 -20.31
CA GLU A 210 -33.97 -20.23 -21.30
C GLU A 210 -34.58 -21.36 -22.13
N LYS A 211 -33.75 -22.31 -22.58
CA LYS A 211 -34.22 -23.53 -23.26
C LYS A 211 -35.14 -24.37 -22.38
N LEU A 212 -34.83 -24.50 -21.08
CA LEU A 212 -35.67 -25.24 -20.14
C LEU A 212 -37.05 -24.58 -20.05
N ARG A 213 -37.10 -23.25 -19.94
CA ARG A 213 -38.36 -22.51 -19.90
C ARG A 213 -39.20 -22.72 -21.17
N LEU A 214 -38.57 -22.76 -22.34
CA LEU A 214 -39.26 -23.05 -23.60
C LEU A 214 -39.84 -24.47 -23.63
N ILE A 215 -39.07 -25.48 -23.20
CA ILE A 215 -39.55 -26.86 -23.10
C ILE A 215 -40.71 -26.97 -22.10
N GLU A 216 -40.64 -26.26 -20.97
CA GLU A 216 -41.73 -26.24 -19.98
C GLU A 216 -43.02 -25.63 -20.54
N THR A 217 -42.92 -24.54 -21.31
CA THR A 217 -44.08 -23.98 -22.00
C THR A 217 -44.65 -24.91 -23.06
N GLU A 218 -43.80 -25.56 -23.85
CA GLU A 218 -44.24 -26.53 -24.86
C GLU A 218 -44.93 -27.75 -24.24
N LEU A 219 -44.41 -28.25 -23.10
CA LEU A 219 -45.03 -29.33 -22.35
C LEU A 219 -46.42 -28.95 -21.85
N GLN A 220 -46.56 -27.77 -21.25
CA GLN A 220 -47.86 -27.29 -20.78
C GLN A 220 -48.88 -27.19 -21.93
N ASP A 221 -48.46 -26.71 -23.10
CA ASP A 221 -49.33 -26.62 -24.27
C ASP A 221 -49.73 -28.01 -24.80
N LEU A 222 -48.82 -28.98 -24.78
CA LEU A 222 -49.11 -30.36 -25.19
C LEU A 222 -50.05 -31.06 -24.19
N GLU A 223 -49.86 -30.85 -22.89
CA GLU A 223 -50.75 -31.37 -21.84
C GLU A 223 -52.16 -30.80 -21.98
N ASN A 224 -52.29 -29.48 -22.21
CA ASN A 224 -53.58 -28.84 -22.47
C ASN A 224 -54.25 -29.41 -23.74
N LYS A 225 -53.48 -29.68 -24.80
CA LYS A 225 -53.98 -30.33 -26.03
C LYS A 225 -54.44 -31.76 -25.79
N LEU A 226 -53.71 -32.51 -24.97
CA LEU A 226 -54.08 -33.88 -24.60
C LEU A 226 -55.41 -33.89 -23.83
N ASP A 227 -55.56 -33.01 -22.85
CA ASP A 227 -56.77 -32.93 -22.01
C ASP A 227 -57.99 -32.51 -22.83
N THR A 228 -57.85 -31.49 -23.67
CA THR A 228 -58.93 -31.05 -24.57
C THR A 228 -59.34 -32.14 -25.56
N SER A 229 -58.37 -32.88 -26.13
CA SER A 229 -58.65 -33.99 -27.05
C SER A 229 -59.28 -35.18 -26.35
N ARG A 230 -58.88 -35.51 -25.11
CA ARG A 230 -59.52 -36.56 -24.29
C ARG A 230 -60.97 -36.22 -23.95
N GLU A 231 -61.26 -34.96 -23.65
CA GLU A 231 -62.63 -34.52 -23.38
C GLU A 231 -63.49 -34.61 -24.66
N GLN A 232 -62.95 -34.21 -25.80
CA GLN A 232 -63.63 -34.38 -27.10
C GLN A 232 -63.91 -35.86 -27.41
N GLN A 233 -62.96 -36.75 -27.14
CA GLN A 233 -63.14 -38.19 -27.31
C GLN A 233 -64.32 -38.70 -26.48
N LYS A 234 -64.39 -38.37 -25.19
CA LYS A 234 -65.52 -38.76 -24.31
C LYS A 234 -66.86 -38.26 -24.83
N VAL A 235 -66.92 -37.00 -25.27
CA VAL A 235 -68.16 -36.43 -25.84
C VAL A 235 -68.58 -37.21 -27.10
N ARG A 236 -67.64 -37.62 -27.94
CA ARG A 236 -67.93 -38.42 -29.14
C ARG A 236 -68.34 -39.86 -28.81
N GLU A 237 -67.70 -40.51 -27.84
CA GLU A 237 -68.10 -41.84 -27.37
C GLU A 237 -69.55 -41.84 -26.86
N THR A 238 -69.92 -40.84 -26.06
CA THR A 238 -71.31 -40.71 -25.58
C THR A 238 -72.30 -40.47 -26.73
N GLU A 239 -71.92 -39.70 -27.76
CA GLU A 239 -72.74 -39.48 -28.95
C GLU A 239 -72.94 -40.78 -29.76
N ILE A 240 -71.89 -41.60 -29.90
CA ILE A 240 -71.97 -42.92 -30.55
C ILE A 240 -72.94 -43.81 -29.78
N GLN A 241 -72.75 -43.96 -28.46
CA GLN A 241 -73.60 -44.80 -27.62
C GLN A 241 -75.09 -44.39 -27.69
N GLN A 242 -75.38 -43.08 -27.69
CA GLN A 242 -76.75 -42.58 -27.86
C GLN A 242 -77.33 -42.97 -29.22
N LYS A 243 -76.57 -42.80 -30.31
CA LYS A 243 -77.01 -43.14 -31.66
C LYS A 243 -77.18 -44.65 -31.88
N GLU A 244 -76.30 -45.46 -31.31
CA GLU A 244 -76.44 -46.93 -31.31
C GLU A 244 -77.70 -47.38 -30.60
N SER A 245 -77.98 -46.84 -29.40
CA SER A 245 -79.21 -47.10 -28.67
C SER A 245 -80.47 -46.77 -29.48
N MET A 246 -80.46 -45.64 -30.21
CA MET A 246 -81.54 -45.28 -31.12
C MET A 246 -81.68 -46.25 -32.31
N VAL A 247 -80.56 -46.74 -32.87
CA VAL A 247 -80.57 -47.73 -33.94
C VAL A 247 -81.19 -49.05 -33.46
N ASP A 248 -80.85 -49.49 -32.26
CA ASP A 248 -81.39 -50.71 -31.65
C ASP A 248 -82.89 -50.58 -31.33
N PHE A 249 -83.30 -49.42 -30.80
CA PHE A 249 -84.71 -49.11 -30.61
C PHE A 249 -85.49 -49.19 -31.94
N LEU A 250 -84.99 -48.53 -33.00
CA LEU A 250 -85.62 -48.57 -34.33
C LEU A 250 -85.66 -49.99 -34.92
N LYS A 251 -84.65 -50.82 -34.64
CA LYS A 251 -84.61 -52.22 -35.06
C LYS A 251 -85.73 -53.03 -34.40
N LEU A 252 -85.93 -52.86 -33.09
CA LEU A 252 -87.03 -53.47 -32.33
C LEU A 252 -88.40 -53.00 -32.84
N THR A 253 -88.58 -51.69 -33.05
CA THR A 253 -89.85 -51.13 -33.55
C THR A 253 -90.18 -51.60 -34.98
N LEU A 254 -89.18 -51.68 -35.87
CA LEU A 254 -89.35 -52.20 -37.24
C LEU A 254 -89.71 -53.70 -37.26
N GLN A 255 -89.17 -54.50 -36.34
CA GLN A 255 -89.57 -55.90 -36.19
C GLN A 255 -91.04 -56.04 -35.79
N GLN A 256 -91.57 -55.09 -34.99
CA GLN A 256 -92.97 -55.06 -34.57
C GLN A 256 -93.92 -54.46 -35.63
N THR A 257 -93.44 -53.56 -36.49
CA THR A 257 -94.24 -52.90 -37.55
C THR A 257 -93.82 -53.35 -38.95
N LYS A 258 -94.44 -54.40 -39.48
CA LYS A 258 -94.18 -54.92 -40.82
C LYS A 258 -94.54 -53.86 -41.90
N ARG A 259 -93.50 -53.25 -42.50
CA ARG A 259 -93.48 -52.30 -43.65
C ARG A 259 -93.64 -50.81 -43.31
N ASN A 260 -92.60 -50.20 -42.75
CA ASN A 260 -92.48 -48.73 -42.72
C ASN A 260 -91.15 -48.26 -43.33
N TYR A 261 -91.16 -47.94 -44.62
CA TYR A 261 -89.98 -47.56 -45.41
C TYR A 261 -89.24 -46.34 -44.81
N SER A 262 -89.98 -45.37 -44.23
CA SER A 262 -89.40 -44.17 -43.63
C SER A 262 -88.47 -44.47 -42.43
N LEU A 263 -88.86 -45.43 -41.57
CA LEU A 263 -88.07 -45.86 -40.43
C LEU A 263 -86.83 -46.65 -40.88
N GLN A 264 -86.96 -47.40 -41.97
CA GLN A 264 -85.84 -48.13 -42.57
C GLN A 264 -84.79 -47.17 -43.13
N THR A 265 -85.20 -46.09 -43.82
CA THR A 265 -84.28 -45.04 -44.31
C THR A 265 -83.59 -44.30 -43.15
N LYS A 266 -84.33 -43.95 -42.09
CA LYS A 266 -83.75 -43.32 -40.88
C LYS A 266 -82.70 -44.22 -40.22
N ARG A 267 -82.97 -45.53 -40.11
CA ARG A 267 -82.01 -46.51 -39.59
C ARG A 267 -80.75 -46.59 -40.46
N SER A 268 -80.87 -46.64 -41.78
CA SER A 268 -79.72 -46.64 -42.70
C SER A 268 -78.86 -45.38 -42.57
N LYS A 269 -79.50 -44.21 -42.39
CA LYS A 269 -78.81 -42.94 -42.19
C LYS A 269 -78.06 -42.91 -40.85
N LEU A 270 -78.69 -43.37 -39.77
CA LEU A 270 -78.06 -43.47 -38.45
C LEU A 270 -76.85 -44.43 -38.46
N LEU A 271 -76.98 -45.59 -39.12
CA LEU A 271 -75.85 -46.53 -39.26
C LEU A 271 -74.66 -45.92 -40.00
N ARG A 272 -74.87 -45.09 -41.04
CA ARG A 272 -73.76 -44.34 -41.67
C ARG A 272 -73.14 -43.34 -40.72
N GLN A 273 -73.96 -42.60 -39.98
CA GLN A 273 -73.48 -41.61 -39.01
C GLN A 273 -72.67 -42.26 -37.88
N VAL A 274 -73.06 -43.44 -37.40
CA VAL A 274 -72.28 -44.22 -36.43
C VAL A 274 -70.93 -44.59 -37.02
N LYS A 275 -70.91 -45.15 -38.25
CA LYS A 275 -69.65 -45.56 -38.91
C LYS A 275 -68.71 -44.38 -39.21
N GLU A 276 -69.26 -43.22 -39.56
CA GLU A 276 -68.49 -41.98 -39.73
C GLU A 276 -67.88 -41.50 -38.40
N LEU A 277 -68.65 -41.57 -37.31
CA LEU A 277 -68.16 -41.24 -35.97
C LEU A 277 -67.09 -42.21 -35.47
N GLU A 278 -67.24 -43.51 -35.70
CA GLU A 278 -66.22 -44.53 -35.37
C GLU A 278 -64.90 -44.27 -36.11
N ASN A 279 -64.96 -43.93 -37.39
CA ASN A 279 -63.76 -43.59 -38.16
C ASN A 279 -63.10 -42.31 -37.64
N TYR A 280 -63.89 -41.31 -37.26
CA TYR A 280 -63.38 -40.09 -36.65
C TYR A 280 -62.71 -40.37 -35.29
N LEU A 281 -63.29 -41.27 -34.50
CA LEU A 281 -62.76 -41.65 -33.19
C LEU A 281 -61.41 -42.37 -33.33
N LYS A 282 -61.26 -43.28 -34.30
CA LYS A 282 -59.97 -43.92 -34.61
C LYS A 282 -58.89 -42.91 -35.02
N LEU A 283 -59.25 -41.87 -35.78
CA LEU A 283 -58.30 -40.81 -36.14
C LEU A 283 -57.90 -40.00 -34.91
N MET A 284 -58.85 -39.69 -34.03
CA MET A 284 -58.58 -38.97 -32.77
C MET A 284 -57.72 -39.79 -31.80
N GLU A 285 -57.93 -41.11 -31.72
CA GLU A 285 -57.07 -42.02 -30.94
C GLU A 285 -55.63 -42.02 -31.45
N ALA A 286 -55.44 -42.10 -32.78
CA ALA A 286 -54.11 -42.02 -33.38
C ALA A 286 -53.43 -40.66 -33.14
N GLU A 287 -54.18 -39.55 -33.18
CA GLU A 287 -53.66 -38.23 -32.84
C GLU A 287 -53.28 -38.11 -31.35
N LEU A 288 -54.10 -38.67 -30.46
CA LEU A 288 -53.84 -38.72 -29.01
C LEU A 288 -52.55 -39.48 -28.68
N GLU A 289 -52.34 -40.65 -29.30
CA GLU A 289 -51.13 -41.46 -29.12
C GLU A 289 -49.88 -40.66 -29.55
N LEU A 290 -49.97 -39.95 -30.68
CA LEU A 290 -48.90 -39.10 -31.19
C LEU A 290 -48.59 -37.89 -30.26
N VAL A 291 -49.62 -37.31 -29.64
CA VAL A 291 -49.44 -36.25 -28.62
C VAL A 291 -48.80 -36.81 -27.35
N GLN A 292 -49.21 -38.01 -26.90
CA GLN A 292 -48.59 -38.68 -25.75
C GLN A 292 -47.10 -38.97 -25.97
N ASP A 293 -46.73 -39.47 -27.15
CA ASP A 293 -45.33 -39.69 -27.51
C ASP A 293 -44.50 -38.41 -27.49
N LYS A 294 -45.07 -37.29 -27.98
CA LYS A 294 -44.41 -35.98 -27.92
C LYS A 294 -44.21 -35.49 -26.50
N ILE A 295 -45.19 -35.69 -25.62
CA ILE A 295 -45.08 -35.34 -24.19
C ILE A 295 -43.95 -36.14 -23.53
N LEU A 296 -43.89 -37.46 -23.77
CA LEU A 296 -42.84 -38.32 -23.22
C LEU A 296 -41.45 -37.90 -23.70
N ALA A 297 -41.30 -37.63 -25.00
CA ALA A 297 -40.04 -37.16 -25.57
C ALA A 297 -39.59 -35.81 -24.96
N LYS A 298 -40.51 -34.84 -24.85
CA LYS A 298 -40.22 -33.52 -24.27
C LYS A 298 -39.95 -33.58 -22.76
N SER A 299 -40.64 -34.47 -22.04
CA SER A 299 -40.40 -34.72 -20.62
C SER A 299 -38.99 -35.29 -20.39
N HIS A 300 -38.55 -36.22 -21.25
CA HIS A 300 -37.18 -36.73 -21.18
C HIS A 300 -36.15 -35.64 -21.50
N GLU A 301 -36.40 -34.81 -22.52
CA GLU A 301 -35.55 -33.65 -22.84
C GLU A 301 -35.42 -32.69 -21.65
N LYS A 302 -36.52 -32.42 -20.94
CA LYS A 302 -36.55 -31.59 -19.73
C LYS A 302 -35.63 -32.15 -18.64
N ILE A 303 -35.68 -33.45 -18.37
CA ILE A 303 -34.85 -34.11 -17.35
C ILE A 303 -33.37 -33.94 -17.67
N LEU A 304 -32.96 -34.30 -18.89
CA LEU A 304 -31.57 -34.17 -19.35
C LEU A 304 -31.07 -32.71 -19.26
N LEU A 305 -31.91 -31.75 -19.64
CA LEU A 305 -31.54 -30.34 -19.58
C LEU A 305 -31.43 -29.83 -18.15
N THR A 306 -32.26 -30.34 -17.23
CA THR A 306 -32.20 -29.99 -15.80
C THR A 306 -30.89 -30.48 -15.17
N GLU A 307 -30.45 -31.69 -15.48
CA GLU A 307 -29.14 -32.21 -15.05
C GLU A 307 -27.98 -31.37 -15.62
N LYS A 308 -28.08 -30.98 -16.90
CA LYS A 308 -27.11 -30.10 -17.55
C LYS A 308 -27.05 -28.71 -16.91
N ILE A 309 -28.17 -28.17 -16.44
CA ILE A 309 -28.22 -26.90 -15.70
C ILE A 309 -27.54 -27.07 -14.35
N SER A 310 -27.88 -28.12 -13.59
CA SER A 310 -27.28 -28.38 -12.27
C SER A 310 -25.75 -28.50 -12.34
N THR A 311 -25.23 -29.22 -13.34
CA THR A 311 -23.78 -29.33 -13.57
C THR A 311 -23.17 -27.97 -13.97
N SER A 312 -23.81 -27.24 -14.88
CA SER A 312 -23.36 -25.90 -15.31
C SER A 312 -23.36 -24.90 -14.14
N GLU A 313 -24.34 -24.95 -13.23
CA GLU A 313 -24.42 -24.10 -12.05
C GLU A 313 -23.27 -24.36 -11.09
N LYS A 314 -22.95 -25.63 -10.83
CA LYS A 314 -21.79 -26.00 -10.00
C LYS A 314 -20.49 -25.51 -10.62
N SER A 315 -20.29 -25.72 -11.92
CA SER A 315 -19.09 -25.23 -12.62
C SER A 315 -18.99 -23.72 -12.62
N TYR A 316 -20.09 -23.00 -12.86
CA TYR A 316 -20.13 -21.54 -12.77
C TYR A 316 -19.82 -21.04 -11.36
N GLY A 317 -20.40 -21.67 -10.33
CA GLY A 317 -20.15 -21.33 -8.93
C GLY A 317 -18.69 -21.48 -8.53
N MET A 318 -18.04 -22.58 -8.92
CA MET A 318 -16.59 -22.78 -8.69
C MET A 318 -15.76 -21.71 -9.40
N LEU A 319 -15.99 -21.50 -10.70
CA LEU A 319 -15.26 -20.49 -11.47
C LEU A 319 -15.44 -19.06 -10.92
N LYS A 320 -16.63 -18.75 -10.40
CA LYS A 320 -16.90 -17.46 -9.77
C LYS A 320 -16.15 -17.31 -8.44
N SER A 321 -16.20 -18.33 -7.58
CA SER A 321 -15.44 -18.33 -6.33
C SER A 321 -13.92 -18.20 -6.56
N ASP A 322 -13.40 -18.87 -7.58
CA ASP A 322 -12.00 -18.75 -7.99
C ASP A 322 -11.69 -17.32 -8.43
N LEU A 323 -12.55 -16.72 -9.27
CA LEU A 323 -12.38 -15.33 -9.74
C LEU A 323 -12.38 -14.32 -8.59
N ASP A 324 -13.27 -14.49 -7.61
CA ASP A 324 -13.36 -13.62 -6.43
C ASP A 324 -12.06 -13.74 -5.61
N SER A 325 -11.60 -14.96 -5.34
CA SER A 325 -10.31 -15.23 -4.65
C SER A 325 -9.10 -14.66 -5.42
N PHE A 326 -9.07 -14.78 -6.75
CA PHE A 326 -8.02 -14.17 -7.57
C PHE A 326 -8.03 -12.64 -7.43
N SER A 327 -9.21 -12.03 -7.38
CA SER A 327 -9.35 -10.57 -7.30
C SER A 327 -8.85 -10.05 -5.94
N ASP A 328 -9.21 -10.70 -4.83
CA ASP A 328 -8.74 -10.35 -3.49
C ASP A 328 -7.21 -10.47 -3.36
N ASN A 329 -6.64 -11.55 -3.90
CA ASN A 329 -5.19 -11.75 -3.89
C ASN A 329 -4.45 -10.72 -4.75
N LEU A 330 -5.08 -10.29 -5.85
CA LEU A 330 -4.52 -9.29 -6.74
C LEU A 330 -4.50 -7.91 -6.08
N GLU A 331 -5.56 -7.53 -5.36
CA GLU A 331 -5.60 -6.28 -4.59
C GLU A 331 -4.49 -6.22 -3.54
N LYS A 332 -4.27 -7.31 -2.80
CA LYS A 332 -3.16 -7.42 -1.83
C LYS A 332 -1.80 -7.25 -2.51
N LEU A 333 -1.61 -7.86 -3.67
CA LEU A 333 -0.36 -7.78 -4.42
C LEU A 333 -0.14 -6.37 -5.01
N GLU A 334 -1.20 -5.70 -5.46
CA GLU A 334 -1.15 -4.30 -5.90
C GLU A 334 -0.75 -3.36 -4.77
N ALA A 335 -1.30 -3.58 -3.56
CA ALA A 335 -0.91 -2.82 -2.38
C ALA A 335 0.57 -3.06 -2.01
N GLU A 336 1.06 -4.31 -2.07
CA GLU A 336 2.48 -4.64 -1.83
C GLU A 336 3.40 -3.94 -2.83
N VAL A 337 3.10 -4.02 -4.13
CA VAL A 337 3.91 -3.38 -5.19
C VAL A 337 3.89 -1.86 -5.04
N SER A 338 2.73 -1.27 -4.75
CA SER A 338 2.59 0.17 -4.53
C SER A 338 3.38 0.62 -3.31
N GLY A 339 3.34 -0.15 -2.22
CA GLY A 339 4.13 0.09 -1.01
C GLY A 339 5.63 0.07 -1.28
N LEU A 340 6.13 -0.98 -1.95
CA LEU A 340 7.55 -1.10 -2.30
C LEU A 340 8.02 0.01 -3.24
N SER A 341 7.19 0.38 -4.23
CA SER A 341 7.49 1.48 -5.15
C SER A 341 7.52 2.83 -4.43
N GLY A 342 6.60 3.06 -3.50
CA GLY A 342 6.55 4.27 -2.68
C GLY A 342 7.79 4.41 -1.79
N GLN A 343 8.18 3.33 -1.11
CA GLN A 343 9.40 3.29 -0.28
C GLN A 343 10.66 3.55 -1.11
N LEU A 344 10.77 2.94 -2.30
CA LEU A 344 11.91 3.18 -3.20
C LEU A 344 11.98 4.63 -3.65
N LEU A 345 10.85 5.23 -4.05
CA LEU A 345 10.81 6.63 -4.46
C LEU A 345 11.24 7.57 -3.32
N GLN A 346 10.71 7.34 -2.12
CA GLN A 346 11.07 8.11 -0.93
C GLN A 346 12.58 8.03 -0.64
N LEU A 347 13.15 6.83 -0.68
CA LEU A 347 14.58 6.62 -0.46
C LEU A 347 15.46 7.24 -1.55
N GLU A 348 15.04 7.16 -2.82
CA GLU A 348 15.74 7.79 -3.93
C GLU A 348 15.73 9.32 -3.82
N ILE A 349 14.63 9.91 -3.33
CA ILE A 349 14.57 11.34 -3.00
C ILE A 349 15.59 11.64 -1.90
N VAL A 350 15.52 10.97 -0.75
CA VAL A 350 16.46 11.21 0.38
C VAL A 350 17.92 11.08 -0.06
N HIS A 351 18.25 10.04 -0.83
CA HIS A 351 19.59 9.84 -1.37
C HIS A 351 20.02 10.99 -2.29
N THR A 352 19.14 11.46 -3.17
CA THR A 352 19.41 12.58 -4.09
C THR A 352 19.62 13.89 -3.33
N ILE A 353 18.78 14.18 -2.33
CA ILE A 353 18.90 15.38 -1.50
C ILE A 353 20.25 15.41 -0.77
N LYS A 354 20.66 14.28 -0.20
CA LYS A 354 21.90 14.16 0.57
C LYS A 354 23.16 14.13 -0.30
N THR A 355 23.12 13.54 -1.49
CA THR A 355 24.28 13.46 -2.40
C THR A 355 24.41 14.65 -3.34
N SER A 356 23.34 15.40 -3.60
CA SER A 356 23.34 16.53 -4.53
C SER A 356 22.35 17.62 -4.07
N PRO A 357 22.70 18.43 -3.06
CA PRO A 357 21.83 19.48 -2.51
C PRO A 357 21.42 20.53 -3.56
N GLU A 358 22.31 20.81 -4.53
CA GLU A 358 22.06 21.72 -5.66
C GLU A 358 20.98 21.23 -6.63
N ALA A 359 20.64 19.94 -6.60
CA ALA A 359 19.56 19.37 -7.41
C ALA A 359 18.17 19.57 -6.79
N LEU A 360 18.09 19.96 -5.51
CA LEU A 360 16.84 20.16 -4.76
C LEU A 360 16.00 21.32 -5.34
N ASP A 361 16.65 22.40 -5.79
CA ASP A 361 15.98 23.54 -6.44
C ASP A 361 15.24 23.15 -7.72
N ASN A 362 15.61 22.02 -8.36
CA ASN A 362 14.93 21.49 -9.54
C ASN A 362 13.80 20.49 -9.21
N LEU A 363 13.70 20.04 -7.95
CA LEU A 363 12.76 19.01 -7.49
C LEU A 363 11.48 19.60 -6.87
N VAL A 364 11.57 20.77 -6.24
CA VAL A 364 10.42 21.48 -5.63
C VAL A 364 9.42 21.99 -6.69
N ASP A 365 9.87 22.23 -7.92
CA ASP A 365 9.07 22.85 -9.00
C ASP A 365 8.45 21.87 -10.02
N ARG A 366 8.49 20.54 -9.81
CA ARG A 366 7.97 19.58 -10.81
C ARG A 366 6.63 18.92 -10.42
N PRO A 367 5.59 18.96 -11.29
CA PRO A 367 4.34 18.25 -11.05
C PRO A 367 4.52 16.73 -10.99
N SER A 368 3.63 16.09 -10.23
CA SER A 368 3.59 14.68 -9.77
C SER A 368 3.53 13.58 -10.85
N THR A 369 3.88 13.86 -12.10
CA THR A 369 3.79 12.89 -13.20
C THR A 369 5.05 12.89 -14.06
N VAL A 370 6.17 12.35 -13.57
CA VAL A 370 7.29 12.02 -14.47
C VAL A 370 7.90 10.67 -14.12
N LYS A 371 7.86 9.77 -15.11
CA LYS A 371 8.51 8.46 -15.13
C LYS A 371 9.96 8.57 -14.65
N LEU A 372 10.33 7.71 -13.70
CA LEU A 372 11.72 7.50 -13.25
C LEU A 372 12.66 7.51 -14.46
N SER A 373 13.67 8.37 -14.39
CA SER A 373 14.62 8.53 -15.50
C SER A 373 15.27 7.18 -15.85
N LYS A 374 15.40 6.91 -17.15
CA LYS A 374 15.94 5.64 -17.67
C LYS A 374 17.28 5.33 -16.99
N SER A 375 17.36 4.15 -16.37
CA SER A 375 18.56 3.63 -15.73
C SER A 375 19.76 3.73 -16.68
N LEU A 376 20.98 3.91 -16.15
CA LEU A 376 22.21 3.92 -16.95
C LEU A 376 22.31 2.67 -17.86
N LYS A 377 21.83 1.52 -17.37
CA LYS A 377 21.76 0.25 -18.12
C LYS A 377 20.77 0.32 -19.31
N GLU A 378 19.68 1.07 -19.15
CA GLU A 378 18.66 1.29 -20.17
C GLU A 378 19.11 2.32 -21.22
N LYS A 379 19.81 3.39 -20.79
CA LYS A 379 20.51 4.32 -21.70
C LYS A 379 21.58 3.61 -22.54
N ILE A 380 22.36 2.71 -21.94
CA ILE A 380 23.35 1.89 -22.65
C ILE A 380 22.65 0.97 -23.67
N ARG A 381 21.54 0.34 -23.29
CA ARG A 381 20.78 -0.56 -24.18
C ARG A 381 20.18 0.18 -25.36
N GLU A 382 19.63 1.38 -25.15
CA GLU A 382 19.12 2.23 -26.24
C GLU A 382 20.22 2.72 -27.17
N ARG A 383 21.39 3.11 -26.64
CA ARG A 383 22.55 3.46 -27.48
C ARG A 383 23.00 2.28 -28.34
N LYS A 384 23.07 1.07 -27.78
CA LYS A 384 23.38 -0.15 -28.55
C LYS A 384 22.31 -0.45 -29.61
N LYS A 385 21.03 -0.26 -29.28
CA LYS A 385 19.91 -0.48 -30.21
C LYS A 385 19.90 0.53 -31.36
N LYS A 386 20.21 1.80 -31.08
CA LYS A 386 20.36 2.86 -32.10
C LYS A 386 21.58 2.65 -32.99
N ALA A 387 22.72 2.23 -32.42
CA ALA A 387 23.91 1.89 -33.20
C ALA A 387 23.67 0.70 -34.14
N ALA A 388 22.95 -0.32 -33.68
CA ALA A 388 22.58 -1.48 -34.50
C ALA A 388 21.52 -1.17 -35.58
N ALA A 389 20.70 -0.14 -35.37
CA ALA A 389 19.76 0.35 -36.38
C ALA A 389 20.49 1.20 -37.44
N ALA A 390 21.40 2.08 -37.02
CA ALA A 390 22.22 2.89 -37.93
C ALA A 390 23.17 2.04 -38.79
N SER A 391 23.61 0.87 -38.31
CA SER A 391 24.41 -0.07 -39.11
C SER A 391 23.59 -0.87 -40.14
N LYS A 392 22.26 -0.83 -40.08
CA LYS A 392 21.36 -1.48 -41.05
C LYS A 392 20.88 -0.55 -42.17
N ASP A 393 20.99 0.76 -41.99
CA ASP A 393 20.63 1.76 -43.01
C ASP A 393 21.83 2.16 -43.89
N ASN A 394 23.05 1.65 -43.59
CA ASN A 394 24.28 1.94 -44.32
C ASN A 394 24.88 0.70 -45.04
N GLY A 395 24.08 -0.34 -45.25
CA GLY A 395 24.43 -1.51 -46.08
C GLY A 395 23.23 -1.93 -46.90
#